data_AF-A0A1J5K5P4-F1
#
_entry.id   AF-A0A1J5K5P4-F1
#
_cell.length_a   1.000
_cell.length_b   1.000
_cell.length_c   1.000
_cell.angle_alpha   90.00
_cell.angle_beta   90.00
_cell.angle_gamma   90.00
#
_symmetry.space_group_name_H-M   'P 1'
#
loop_
_entity.id
_entity.type
_entity.pdbx_description
1 polymer ?
#
loop_
_entity_poly.entity_id
_entity_poly.type
_entity_poly.pdbx_seq_one_letter_code
_entity_poly.pdbx_strand_id
1 'polypeptide(L)'
;MALLFLILFNSCSSSPIREPSSLNLRENCFEALSYFQDRYIKGLKESQILDGELTPINNRERSEVELSMKFSEVEGELTGIHRGAGSTDPTFYALDDGIKVVWKEHKKIKLSNYRAEVLAFELDRLWGFNLVPETVERSIDGGVGSVQLFKESITGPLLKYNIKNNMSEEAIARVQHNLSKQSMFDYLIENNDRNVNNYLFTLEGELYSIDNAASFTGIGFYQKSFAAREEDIKAFLSTDEGEAVFKNIVSSYDESFKKQIIEYIGKKDARRFFGRIERIIQVND
;
A
#
# COMPACT_ATOMS: atom_id res chain seq x y z
N MET A 1 57.29 -10.31 -17.45
CA MET A 1 55.82 -10.23 -17.60
C MET A 1 55.27 -9.86 -16.23
N ALA A 2 55.18 -8.56 -15.90
CA ALA A 2 54.13 -7.61 -16.32
C ALA A 2 52.79 -7.96 -15.61
N LEU A 3 52.09 -7.07 -14.90
CA LEU A 3 52.19 -5.62 -14.75
C LEU A 3 51.32 -5.19 -13.53
N LEU A 4 51.66 -4.01 -13.00
CA LEU A 4 50.97 -3.04 -12.11
C LEU A 4 49.43 -3.10 -12.01
N PHE A 5 48.80 -2.66 -10.89
CA PHE A 5 48.49 -1.25 -10.51
C PHE A 5 48.24 -1.20 -8.96
N LEU A 6 48.84 -0.38 -8.06
CA LEU A 6 48.98 1.11 -7.91
C LEU A 6 47.62 1.84 -8.12
N ILE A 7 47.03 2.69 -7.27
CA ILE A 7 47.47 3.65 -6.23
C ILE A 7 46.25 4.07 -5.36
N LEU A 8 46.63 4.60 -4.19
CA LEU A 8 45.96 5.40 -3.15
C LEU A 8 44.75 6.31 -3.47
N PHE A 9 43.96 6.49 -2.40
CA PHE A 9 43.17 7.63 -1.93
C PHE A 9 43.08 8.96 -2.72
N ASN A 10 41.91 9.57 -2.53
CA ASN A 10 41.49 10.97 -2.68
C ASN A 10 41.02 11.46 -4.06
N SER A 11 39.69 11.59 -4.18
CA SER A 11 39.07 12.89 -4.43
C SER A 11 37.57 12.82 -4.14
N CYS A 12 37.17 13.31 -2.95
CA CYS A 12 35.85 13.91 -2.77
C CYS A 12 35.78 15.11 -3.72
N SER A 13 35.06 14.96 -4.83
CA SER A 13 34.68 16.05 -5.71
C SER A 13 33.21 16.38 -5.43
N SER A 14 33.02 17.61 -5.00
CA SER A 14 31.78 18.26 -4.60
C SER A 14 30.91 18.62 -5.80
N SER A 15 29.65 18.20 -5.77
CA SER A 15 28.54 18.91 -6.40
C SER A 15 27.39 18.98 -5.39
N PRO A 16 26.86 20.17 -5.07
CA PRO A 16 25.91 20.34 -3.98
C PRO A 16 24.50 20.10 -4.50
N ILE A 17 23.94 18.94 -4.19
CA ILE A 17 22.49 18.84 -4.04
C ILE A 17 22.28 18.86 -2.53
N ARG A 18 21.65 19.93 -2.03
CA ARG A 18 21.23 20.04 -0.63
C ARG A 18 20.33 18.85 -0.32
N GLU A 19 20.90 17.81 0.30
CA GLU A 19 20.12 16.83 1.04
C GLU A 19 19.51 17.53 2.26
N PRO A 20 18.25 17.21 2.64
CA PRO A 20 17.74 17.57 3.94
C PRO A 20 18.65 16.98 5.02
N SER A 21 19.33 17.87 5.73
CA SER A 21 20.22 17.55 6.83
C SER A 21 19.40 17.08 8.04
N SER A 22 19.13 15.78 8.14
CA SER A 22 19.13 14.99 9.38
C SER A 22 18.41 13.66 9.17
N LEU A 23 19.16 12.62 8.84
CA LEU A 23 18.85 11.20 9.18
C LEU A 23 20.12 10.37 8.89
N ASN A 24 21.21 10.71 9.58
CA ASN A 24 22.45 9.94 9.57
C ASN A 24 22.33 8.75 10.53
N LEU A 25 21.55 7.74 10.14
CA LEU A 25 21.63 6.42 10.76
C LEU A 25 22.77 5.66 10.08
N ARG A 26 23.90 5.51 10.78
CA ARG A 26 25.05 4.73 10.31
C ARG A 26 24.63 3.27 10.13
N GLU A 27 24.47 2.85 8.88
CA GLU A 27 24.31 1.44 8.52
C GLU A 27 25.59 0.70 8.90
N ASN A 28 25.45 -0.39 9.66
CA ASN A 28 26.60 -1.22 10.01
C ASN A 28 26.95 -2.14 8.82
N CYS A 29 28.20 -2.61 8.74
CA CYS A 29 28.65 -3.46 7.62
C CYS A 29 27.86 -4.77 7.48
N PHE A 30 27.20 -5.25 8.53
CA PHE A 30 26.39 -6.47 8.49
C PHE A 30 25.06 -6.24 7.76
N GLU A 31 24.38 -5.11 8.00
CA GLU A 31 23.19 -4.70 7.26
C GLU A 31 23.52 -4.44 5.78
N ALA A 32 24.69 -3.88 5.48
CA ALA A 32 25.13 -3.69 4.11
C ALA A 32 25.33 -5.05 3.38
N LEU A 33 25.80 -6.09 4.08
CA LEU A 33 26.04 -7.41 3.51
C LEU A 33 24.75 -8.21 3.27
N SER A 34 23.77 -8.16 4.17
CA SER A 34 22.44 -8.75 3.93
C SER A 34 21.72 -8.03 2.78
N TYR A 35 21.77 -6.70 2.76
CA TYR A 35 21.25 -5.86 1.69
C TYR A 35 21.87 -6.17 0.32
N PHE A 36 23.16 -6.54 0.29
CA PHE A 36 23.83 -6.96 -0.95
C PHE A 36 23.41 -8.35 -1.41
N GLN A 37 23.13 -9.30 -0.51
CA GLN A 37 22.70 -10.66 -0.87
C GLN A 37 21.25 -10.68 -1.39
N ASP A 38 20.33 -9.89 -0.82
CA ASP A 38 18.93 -9.88 -1.26
C ASP A 38 18.71 -9.19 -2.62
N ARG A 39 19.59 -8.27 -3.04
CA ARG A 39 19.57 -7.71 -4.41
C ARG A 39 19.79 -8.78 -5.49
N TYR A 40 20.47 -9.88 -5.17
CA TYR A 40 20.74 -10.96 -6.12
C TYR A 40 19.59 -11.97 -6.24
N ILE A 41 18.54 -11.85 -5.41
CA ILE A 41 17.22 -12.43 -5.68
C ILE A 41 16.45 -11.49 -6.63
N LYS A 42 16.90 -11.47 -7.90
CA LYS A 42 16.40 -10.71 -9.06
C LYS A 42 15.15 -9.82 -8.84
N GLY A 43 15.32 -8.64 -8.24
CA GLY A 43 14.42 -7.50 -8.41
C GLY A 43 13.33 -7.28 -7.35
N LEU A 44 13.50 -7.78 -6.14
CA LEU A 44 12.69 -7.39 -4.97
C LEU A 44 13.11 -6.01 -4.42
N LYS A 45 12.17 -5.28 -3.81
CA LYS A 45 12.39 -4.00 -3.13
C LYS A 45 12.66 -4.18 -1.64
N GLU A 46 13.17 -3.14 -1.00
CA GLU A 46 13.49 -3.13 0.44
C GLU A 46 12.27 -3.53 1.28
N SER A 47 11.11 -2.92 1.00
CA SER A 47 9.82 -3.28 1.60
C SER A 47 9.41 -4.75 1.46
N GLN A 48 9.99 -5.51 0.53
CA GLN A 48 9.69 -6.93 0.28
C GLN A 48 10.71 -7.88 0.93
N ILE A 49 11.75 -7.32 1.53
CA ILE A 49 12.84 -8.04 2.18
C ILE A 49 12.83 -7.79 3.68
N LEU A 50 12.22 -6.69 4.13
CA LEU A 50 12.09 -6.37 5.54
C LEU A 50 11.29 -7.45 6.28
N ASP A 51 11.89 -7.91 7.36
CA ASP A 51 11.30 -8.81 8.34
C ASP A 51 11.02 -8.03 9.62
N GLY A 52 9.93 -8.34 10.33
CA GLY A 52 9.59 -7.74 11.62
C GLY A 52 8.11 -7.42 11.74
N GLU A 53 7.59 -7.51 12.97
CA GLU A 53 6.17 -7.28 13.26
C GLU A 53 5.75 -5.85 12.92
N LEU A 54 4.53 -5.71 12.38
CA LEU A 54 3.94 -4.43 12.03
C LEU A 54 3.09 -3.86 13.18
N THR A 55 3.46 -2.66 13.62
CA THR A 55 2.72 -1.88 14.61
C THR A 55 1.81 -0.85 13.92
N PRO A 56 0.52 -0.71 14.30
CA PRO A 56 -0.37 0.27 13.69
C PRO A 56 0.24 1.68 13.70
N ILE A 57 0.04 2.44 12.62
CA ILE A 57 0.63 3.77 12.49
C ILE A 57 0.08 4.68 13.60
N ASN A 58 0.97 5.49 14.17
CA ASN A 58 0.74 6.34 15.34
C ASN A 58 0.33 5.57 16.60
N ASN A 59 0.61 4.27 16.67
CA ASN A 59 0.21 3.39 17.76
C ASN A 59 -1.30 3.44 18.04
N ARG A 60 -2.11 3.62 16.99
CA ARG A 60 -3.56 3.59 17.14
C ARG A 60 -4.03 2.24 17.69
N GLU A 61 -5.14 2.27 18.41
CA GLU A 61 -5.80 1.02 18.81
C GLU A 61 -6.40 0.32 17.59
N ARG A 62 -6.38 -1.00 17.63
CA ARG A 62 -7.03 -1.86 16.62
C ARG A 62 -8.51 -1.97 16.97
N SER A 63 -9.36 -1.95 15.94
CA SER A 63 -10.78 -2.28 16.09
C SER A 63 -10.98 -3.74 16.49
N GLU A 64 -12.18 -4.08 16.97
CA GLU A 64 -12.56 -5.46 17.30
C GLU A 64 -12.41 -6.40 16.09
N VAL A 65 -12.75 -5.92 14.88
CA VAL A 65 -12.59 -6.67 13.63
C VAL A 65 -11.11 -6.95 13.35
N GLU A 66 -10.22 -5.96 13.50
CA GLU A 66 -8.78 -6.16 13.32
C GLU A 66 -8.20 -7.14 14.36
N LEU A 67 -8.67 -7.07 15.61
CA LEU A 67 -8.26 -7.99 16.66
C LEU A 67 -8.70 -9.43 16.36
N SER A 68 -9.96 -9.61 15.94
CA SER A 68 -10.47 -10.90 15.47
C SER A 68 -9.60 -11.44 14.33
N MET A 69 -9.41 -10.64 13.28
CA MET A 69 -8.60 -11.04 12.13
C MET A 69 -7.17 -11.43 12.50
N LYS A 70 -6.60 -10.79 13.53
CA LYS A 70 -5.24 -11.06 14.03
C LYS A 70 -5.17 -12.34 14.88
N PHE A 71 -6.20 -12.66 15.66
CA PHE A 71 -6.09 -13.62 16.77
C PHE A 71 -7.09 -14.78 16.75
N SER A 72 -8.30 -14.61 16.20
CA SER A 72 -9.35 -15.64 16.15
C SER A 72 -8.90 -16.88 15.38
N GLU A 73 -9.25 -18.08 15.83
CA GLU A 73 -8.77 -19.33 15.21
C GLU A 73 -9.27 -19.48 13.78
N VAL A 74 -8.49 -20.14 12.91
CA VAL A 74 -8.94 -20.48 11.56
C VAL A 74 -9.84 -21.70 11.66
N GLU A 75 -11.13 -21.53 11.36
CA GLU A 75 -12.10 -22.63 11.36
C GLU A 75 -11.92 -23.50 10.11
N GLY A 76 -11.68 -22.88 8.95
CA GLY A 76 -11.44 -23.61 7.70
C GLY A 76 -11.33 -22.74 6.46
N GLU A 77 -10.86 -23.34 5.37
CA GLU A 77 -10.80 -22.68 4.05
C GLU A 77 -12.21 -22.57 3.43
N LEU A 78 -12.54 -21.39 2.92
CA LEU A 78 -13.78 -21.14 2.20
C LEU A 78 -13.73 -21.83 0.83
N THR A 79 -14.73 -22.67 0.56
CA THR A 79 -14.87 -23.38 -0.72
C THR A 79 -15.83 -22.64 -1.65
N GLY A 80 -15.74 -22.92 -2.96
CA GLY A 80 -16.65 -22.35 -3.96
C GLY A 80 -16.40 -20.88 -4.34
N ILE A 81 -15.36 -20.25 -3.80
CA ILE A 81 -14.96 -18.90 -4.21
C ILE A 81 -14.25 -18.98 -5.56
N HIS A 82 -14.80 -18.29 -6.57
CA HIS A 82 -14.17 -18.22 -7.88
C HIS A 82 -12.88 -17.40 -7.80
N ARG A 83 -11.74 -18.07 -7.92
CA ARG A 83 -10.43 -17.42 -7.99
C ARG A 83 -10.26 -16.84 -9.40
N GLY A 84 -10.15 -15.51 -9.49
CA GLY A 84 -9.76 -14.86 -10.74
C GLY A 84 -8.35 -15.28 -11.17
N ALA A 85 -7.93 -14.85 -12.36
CA ALA A 85 -6.59 -15.11 -12.91
C ALA A 85 -5.48 -14.29 -12.19
N GLY A 86 -5.36 -14.43 -10.86
CA GLY A 86 -4.34 -13.80 -10.03
C GLY A 86 -3.05 -14.62 -9.99
N SER A 87 -1.92 -13.95 -9.72
CA SER A 87 -0.58 -14.57 -9.74
C SER A 87 -0.04 -14.98 -8.37
N THR A 88 -0.78 -14.67 -7.30
CA THR A 88 -0.33 -14.83 -5.90
C THR A 88 -1.01 -15.97 -5.15
N ASP A 89 -2.08 -16.54 -5.72
CA ASP A 89 -2.89 -17.63 -5.15
C ASP A 89 -3.30 -17.37 -3.69
N PRO A 90 -4.18 -16.38 -3.43
CA PRO A 90 -4.66 -16.12 -2.07
C PRO A 90 -5.56 -17.25 -1.57
N THR A 91 -5.52 -17.48 -0.26
CA THR A 91 -6.41 -18.41 0.43
C THR A 91 -7.52 -17.64 1.13
N PHE A 92 -8.72 -18.21 1.17
CA PHE A 92 -9.87 -17.59 1.80
C PHE A 92 -10.25 -18.41 3.01
N TYR A 93 -10.41 -17.79 4.17
CA TYR A 93 -10.70 -18.49 5.42
C TYR A 93 -11.96 -17.97 6.09
N ALA A 94 -12.66 -18.85 6.80
CA ALA A 94 -13.54 -18.49 7.90
C ALA A 94 -12.76 -18.58 9.21
N LEU A 95 -12.98 -17.62 10.09
CA LEU A 95 -12.51 -17.64 11.47
C LEU A 95 -13.60 -18.21 12.39
N ASP A 96 -13.22 -18.66 13.58
CA ASP A 96 -14.12 -19.28 14.58
C ASP A 96 -15.24 -18.35 15.09
N ASP A 97 -15.08 -17.04 14.93
CA ASP A 97 -16.10 -16.02 15.20
C ASP A 97 -16.99 -15.68 13.98
N GLY A 98 -16.80 -16.40 12.87
CA GLY A 98 -17.57 -16.24 11.64
C GLY A 98 -17.06 -15.17 10.69
N ILE A 99 -16.00 -14.41 11.03
CA ILE A 99 -15.39 -13.45 10.11
C ILE A 99 -14.74 -14.19 8.94
N LYS A 100 -14.99 -13.70 7.72
CA LYS A 100 -14.37 -14.19 6.49
C LYS A 100 -13.19 -13.31 6.11
N VAL A 101 -12.08 -13.91 5.73
CA VAL A 101 -10.84 -13.20 5.37
C VAL A 101 -10.17 -13.74 4.13
N VAL A 102 -9.36 -12.90 3.52
CA VAL A 102 -8.42 -13.24 2.44
C VAL A 102 -7.01 -13.21 3.02
N TRP A 103 -6.34 -14.37 3.04
CA TRP A 103 -4.95 -14.48 3.44
C TRP A 103 -4.04 -14.51 2.21
N LYS A 104 -3.04 -13.65 2.22
CA LYS A 104 -1.99 -13.55 1.21
C LYS A 104 -0.65 -13.78 1.89
N GLU A 105 -0.19 -15.02 1.83
CA GLU A 105 1.15 -15.38 2.31
C GLU A 105 2.21 -14.55 1.59
N HIS A 106 3.21 -14.09 2.34
CA HIS A 106 4.38 -13.43 1.81
C HIS A 106 5.26 -14.43 1.05
N LYS A 107 5.44 -14.16 -0.23
CA LYS A 107 6.34 -14.87 -1.13
C LYS A 107 7.41 -13.87 -1.57
N LYS A 108 8.64 -14.33 -1.77
CA LYS A 108 9.75 -13.53 -2.32
C LYS A 108 9.57 -13.26 -3.83
N ILE A 109 8.43 -12.69 -4.21
CA ILE A 109 8.03 -12.29 -5.56
C ILE A 109 7.41 -10.89 -5.54
N LYS A 110 7.48 -10.19 -6.69
CA LYS A 110 7.16 -8.75 -6.79
C LYS A 110 5.76 -8.36 -6.29
N LEU A 111 4.75 -9.20 -6.46
CA LEU A 111 3.34 -8.88 -6.17
C LEU A 111 2.84 -9.46 -4.83
N SER A 112 3.73 -9.95 -3.98
CA SER A 112 3.38 -10.56 -2.68
C SER A 112 4.02 -9.79 -1.52
N ASN A 113 3.81 -8.47 -1.48
CA ASN A 113 4.27 -7.61 -0.39
C ASN A 113 3.14 -7.36 0.64
N TYR A 114 3.10 -8.17 1.69
CA TYR A 114 2.11 -8.01 2.76
C TYR A 114 2.27 -6.69 3.53
N ARG A 115 3.50 -6.17 3.67
CA ARG A 115 3.76 -4.90 4.36
C ARG A 115 3.13 -3.73 3.63
N ALA A 116 3.14 -3.76 2.29
CA ALA A 116 2.45 -2.76 1.47
C ALA A 116 0.93 -2.85 1.59
N GLU A 117 0.35 -4.07 1.66
CA GLU A 117 -1.09 -4.26 1.89
C GLU A 117 -1.52 -3.67 3.24
N VAL A 118 -0.79 -3.99 4.31
CA VAL A 118 -1.06 -3.47 5.67
C VAL A 118 -0.85 -1.96 5.72
N LEU A 119 0.25 -1.44 5.17
CA LEU A 119 0.50 0.01 5.18
C LEU A 119 -0.56 0.79 4.40
N ALA A 120 -1.05 0.25 3.27
CA ALA A 120 -2.14 0.88 2.55
C ALA A 120 -3.38 1.03 3.44
N PHE A 121 -3.75 0.00 4.19
CA PHE A 121 -4.85 0.08 5.15
C PHE A 121 -4.58 1.07 6.30
N GLU A 122 -3.38 1.06 6.88
CA GLU A 122 -3.02 2.00 7.95
C GLU A 122 -3.16 3.46 7.49
N LEU A 123 -2.66 3.78 6.29
CA LEU A 123 -2.76 5.12 5.71
C LEU A 123 -4.19 5.49 5.32
N ASP A 124 -4.94 4.52 4.79
CA ASP A 124 -6.37 4.66 4.48
C ASP A 124 -7.17 5.11 5.71
N ARG A 125 -6.93 4.46 6.86
CA ARG A 125 -7.59 4.80 8.12
C ARG A 125 -7.09 6.08 8.74
N LEU A 126 -5.77 6.29 8.76
CA LEU A 126 -5.16 7.49 9.33
C LEU A 126 -5.68 8.77 8.67
N TRP A 127 -5.84 8.74 7.34
CA TRP A 127 -6.25 9.91 6.59
C TRP A 127 -7.74 9.99 6.33
N GLY A 128 -8.47 8.88 6.47
CA GLY A 128 -9.93 8.83 6.31
C GLY A 128 -10.38 8.62 4.86
N PHE A 129 -9.60 7.89 4.06
CA PHE A 129 -10.00 7.51 2.70
C PHE A 129 -11.13 6.47 2.71
N ASN A 130 -11.12 5.53 3.66
CA ASN A 130 -12.13 4.48 3.84
C ASN A 130 -12.35 3.59 2.59
N LEU A 131 -11.31 3.39 1.78
CA LEU A 131 -11.30 2.57 0.56
C LEU A 131 -10.77 1.16 0.82
N VAL A 132 -9.80 0.99 1.71
CA VAL A 132 -9.13 -0.30 1.90
C VAL A 132 -9.87 -1.09 2.98
N PRO A 133 -10.29 -2.34 2.70
CA PRO A 133 -10.81 -3.23 3.74
C PRO A 133 -9.77 -3.41 4.85
N GLU A 134 -10.27 -3.67 6.06
CA GLU A 134 -9.47 -3.97 7.23
C GLU A 134 -8.39 -4.99 6.87
N THR A 135 -7.13 -4.69 7.21
CA THR A 135 -5.97 -5.51 6.79
C THR A 135 -4.93 -5.55 7.89
N VAL A 136 -4.58 -6.74 8.35
CA VAL A 136 -3.56 -6.96 9.39
C VAL A 136 -2.48 -7.91 8.91
N GLU A 137 -1.28 -7.78 9.47
CA GLU A 137 -0.27 -8.84 9.36
C GLU A 137 -0.69 -10.03 10.22
N ARG A 138 -0.55 -11.26 9.74
CA ARG A 138 -0.74 -12.47 10.54
C ARG A 138 0.11 -13.62 10.02
N SER A 139 0.53 -14.50 10.94
CA SER A 139 1.12 -15.79 10.59
C SER A 139 0.07 -16.89 10.65
N ILE A 140 -0.05 -17.69 9.60
CA ILE A 140 -0.92 -18.87 9.51
C ILE A 140 -0.05 -20.01 9.00
N ASP A 141 -0.10 -21.18 9.67
CA ASP A 141 0.68 -22.37 9.32
C ASP A 141 2.19 -22.14 9.12
N GLY A 142 2.76 -21.20 9.87
CA GLY A 142 4.18 -20.84 9.81
C GLY A 142 4.57 -19.84 8.71
N GLY A 143 3.64 -19.46 7.83
CA GLY A 143 3.84 -18.42 6.83
C GLY A 143 3.34 -17.05 7.32
N VAL A 144 4.15 -16.01 7.21
CA VAL A 144 3.73 -14.62 7.47
C VAL A 144 3.04 -14.04 6.23
N GLY A 145 2.00 -13.23 6.41
CA GLY A 145 1.31 -12.59 5.31
C GLY A 145 0.34 -11.50 5.77
N SER A 146 -0.46 -11.01 4.83
CA SER A 146 -1.57 -10.12 5.14
C SER A 146 -2.89 -10.90 5.21
N VAL A 147 -3.72 -10.54 6.17
CA VAL A 147 -5.10 -10.99 6.31
C VAL A 147 -5.97 -9.78 6.09
N GLN A 148 -6.79 -9.80 5.04
CA GLN A 148 -7.69 -8.72 4.67
C GLN A 148 -9.14 -9.17 4.85
N LEU A 149 -10.00 -8.30 5.36
CA LEU A 149 -11.42 -8.62 5.54
C LEU A 149 -12.07 -8.93 4.18
N PHE A 150 -12.77 -10.04 4.09
CA PHE A 150 -13.52 -10.40 2.90
C PHE A 150 -14.79 -9.54 2.81
N LYS A 151 -14.89 -8.69 1.78
CA LYS A 151 -16.08 -7.89 1.52
C LYS A 151 -17.02 -8.64 0.57
N GLU A 152 -18.21 -8.99 1.06
CA GLU A 152 -19.32 -9.51 0.24
C GLU A 152 -19.79 -8.40 -0.71
N SER A 153 -19.32 -8.41 -1.96
CA SER A 153 -19.44 -7.27 -2.88
C SER A 153 -19.29 -7.70 -4.35
N ILE A 154 -19.59 -6.79 -5.27
CA ILE A 154 -19.56 -7.04 -6.71
C ILE A 154 -18.16 -6.73 -7.26
N THR A 155 -17.63 -7.62 -8.10
CA THR A 155 -16.32 -7.42 -8.73
C THR A 155 -16.33 -6.28 -9.75
N GLY A 156 -15.29 -5.44 -9.73
CA GLY A 156 -15.16 -4.25 -10.55
C GLY A 156 -15.37 -4.42 -12.07
N PRO A 157 -15.04 -5.56 -12.73
CA PRO A 157 -15.35 -5.75 -14.15
C PRO A 157 -16.83 -5.58 -14.50
N LEU A 158 -17.74 -5.79 -13.54
CA LEU A 158 -19.18 -5.60 -13.71
C LEU A 158 -19.65 -4.16 -13.45
N LEU A 159 -18.76 -3.25 -13.05
CA LEU A 159 -19.13 -1.89 -12.63
C LEU A 159 -19.84 -1.11 -13.74
N LYS A 160 -19.29 -1.10 -14.97
CA LYS A 160 -19.91 -0.39 -16.10
C LYS A 160 -21.33 -0.90 -16.43
N TYR A 161 -21.53 -2.22 -16.31
CA TYR A 161 -22.85 -2.81 -16.53
C TYR A 161 -23.83 -2.37 -15.43
N ASN A 162 -23.41 -2.41 -14.16
CA ASN A 162 -24.28 -2.04 -13.04
C ASN A 162 -24.59 -0.54 -13.01
N ILE A 163 -23.63 0.34 -13.34
CA ILE A 163 -23.89 1.78 -13.51
C ILE A 163 -25.02 2.02 -14.50
N LYS A 164 -25.06 1.27 -15.61
CA LYS A 164 -26.08 1.48 -16.65
C LYS A 164 -27.45 0.90 -16.29
N ASN A 165 -27.50 -0.21 -15.56
CA ASN A 165 -28.73 -1.02 -15.45
C ASN A 165 -29.29 -1.11 -14.04
N ASN A 166 -28.46 -0.98 -13.00
CA ASN A 166 -28.80 -1.41 -11.64
C ASN A 166 -28.56 -0.36 -10.55
N MET A 167 -27.90 0.77 -10.86
CA MET A 167 -27.57 1.82 -9.90
C MET A 167 -28.48 3.04 -10.07
N SER A 168 -28.81 3.70 -8.95
CA SER A 168 -29.47 5.01 -8.96
C SER A 168 -28.49 6.12 -9.33
N GLU A 169 -29.00 7.31 -9.64
CA GLU A 169 -28.16 8.47 -9.95
C GLU A 169 -27.24 8.84 -8.76
N GLU A 170 -27.74 8.72 -7.53
CA GLU A 170 -26.97 8.97 -6.31
C GLU A 170 -25.85 7.95 -6.13
N ALA A 171 -26.13 6.66 -6.38
CA ALA A 171 -25.12 5.61 -6.33
C ALA A 171 -24.04 5.83 -7.40
N ILE A 172 -24.43 6.25 -8.61
CA ILE A 172 -23.48 6.57 -9.69
C ILE A 172 -22.59 7.76 -9.29
N ALA A 173 -23.17 8.82 -8.73
CA ALA A 173 -22.39 9.97 -8.24
C ALA A 173 -21.41 9.55 -7.14
N ARG A 174 -21.82 8.67 -6.22
CA ARG A 174 -20.96 8.13 -5.17
C ARG A 174 -19.81 7.28 -5.73
N VAL A 175 -20.06 6.45 -6.74
CA VAL A 175 -19.00 5.71 -7.44
C VAL A 175 -18.00 6.67 -8.07
N GLN A 176 -18.46 7.70 -8.76
CA GLN A 176 -17.58 8.69 -9.39
C GLN A 176 -16.71 9.40 -8.36
N HIS A 177 -17.31 9.85 -7.25
CA HIS A 177 -16.60 10.43 -6.12
C HIS A 177 -15.53 9.48 -5.55
N ASN A 178 -15.89 8.22 -5.32
CA ASN A 178 -14.98 7.20 -4.80
C ASN A 178 -13.86 6.85 -5.80
N LEU A 179 -14.09 6.94 -7.11
CA LEU A 179 -13.05 6.77 -8.13
C LEU A 179 -12.06 7.95 -8.16
N SER A 180 -12.54 9.19 -7.97
CA SER A 180 -11.66 10.36 -7.83
C SER A 180 -10.81 10.27 -6.57
N LYS A 181 -11.43 9.91 -5.44
CA LYS A 181 -10.77 9.59 -4.17
C LYS A 181 -9.70 8.51 -4.33
N GLN A 182 -10.04 7.41 -5.01
CA GLN A 182 -9.12 6.33 -5.34
C GLN A 182 -7.92 6.81 -6.16
N SER A 183 -8.15 7.74 -7.10
CA SER A 183 -7.10 8.30 -7.94
C SER A 183 -6.03 9.01 -7.11
N MET A 184 -6.44 9.78 -6.10
CA MET A 184 -5.54 10.40 -5.13
C MET A 184 -4.85 9.37 -4.24
N PHE A 185 -5.59 8.40 -3.72
CA PHE A 185 -5.02 7.38 -2.84
C PHE A 185 -3.92 6.56 -3.53
N ASP A 186 -4.18 6.05 -4.74
CA ASP A 186 -3.18 5.31 -5.53
C ASP A 186 -2.00 6.19 -5.97
N TYR A 187 -2.21 7.51 -6.15
CA TYR A 187 -1.10 8.43 -6.39
C TYR A 187 -0.19 8.48 -5.17
N LEU A 188 -0.74 8.65 -3.97
CA LEU A 188 0.04 8.73 -2.73
C LEU A 188 0.82 7.45 -2.49
N ILE A 189 0.16 6.29 -2.53
CA ILE A 189 0.80 5.00 -2.23
C ILE A 189 1.60 4.42 -3.40
N GLU A 190 1.65 5.08 -4.57
CA GLU A 190 2.31 4.56 -5.77
C GLU A 190 1.78 3.17 -6.19
N ASN A 191 0.46 2.95 -6.13
CA ASN A 191 -0.10 1.70 -6.67
C ASN A 191 -0.15 1.77 -8.20
N ASN A 192 0.91 1.24 -8.80
CA ASN A 192 1.11 1.20 -10.24
C ASN A 192 0.50 -0.04 -10.90
N ASP A 193 -0.20 -0.89 -10.15
CA ASP A 193 -0.85 -2.09 -10.71
C ASP A 193 -2.39 -2.01 -10.67
N ARG A 194 -2.93 -0.88 -10.20
CA ARG A 194 -4.38 -0.70 -10.09
C ARG A 194 -5.08 -0.89 -11.44
N ASN A 195 -5.99 -1.85 -11.46
CA ASN A 195 -6.90 -2.09 -12.58
C ASN A 195 -8.31 -2.47 -12.09
N VAL A 196 -9.23 -2.65 -13.04
CA VAL A 196 -10.65 -2.87 -12.76
C VAL A 196 -10.94 -4.12 -11.92
N ASN A 197 -10.04 -5.11 -11.95
CA ASN A 197 -10.18 -6.33 -11.15
C ASN A 197 -9.82 -6.11 -9.67
N ASN A 198 -9.15 -5.01 -9.33
CA ASN A 198 -8.77 -4.69 -7.95
C ASN A 198 -9.78 -3.77 -7.26
N TYR A 199 -10.97 -3.62 -7.83
CA TYR A 199 -12.10 -2.95 -7.20
C TYR A 199 -13.15 -3.98 -6.83
N LEU A 200 -13.75 -3.75 -5.68
CA LEU A 200 -15.07 -4.27 -5.35
C LEU A 200 -16.02 -3.10 -5.13
N PHE A 201 -17.31 -3.31 -5.37
CA PHE A 201 -18.31 -2.26 -5.17
C PHE A 201 -19.65 -2.80 -4.72
N THR A 202 -20.50 -1.92 -4.19
CA THR A 202 -21.91 -2.23 -3.87
C THR A 202 -22.85 -1.44 -4.77
N LEU A 203 -24.12 -1.85 -4.87
CA LEU A 203 -25.11 -1.15 -5.70
C LEU A 203 -25.45 0.26 -5.16
N GLU A 204 -25.12 0.53 -3.90
CA GLU A 204 -25.25 1.81 -3.23
C GLU A 204 -24.09 2.77 -3.56
N GLY A 205 -23.05 2.27 -4.25
CA GLY A 205 -21.94 3.06 -4.78
C GLY A 205 -20.69 3.13 -3.90
N GLU A 206 -20.62 2.29 -2.86
CA GLU A 206 -19.38 2.10 -2.10
C GLU A 206 -18.32 1.39 -2.95
N LEU A 207 -17.05 1.74 -2.76
CA LEU A 207 -15.91 1.21 -3.50
C LEU A 207 -14.86 0.70 -2.50
N TYR A 208 -14.39 -0.53 -2.73
CA TYR A 208 -13.31 -1.12 -1.95
C TYR A 208 -12.10 -1.42 -2.84
N SER A 209 -10.92 -1.11 -2.32
CA SER A 209 -9.66 -1.22 -3.03
C SER A 209 -8.77 -2.31 -2.44
N ILE A 210 -8.75 -3.43 -3.14
CA ILE A 210 -7.97 -4.62 -2.81
C ILE A 210 -6.66 -4.66 -3.62
N ASP A 211 -5.79 -5.64 -3.36
CA ASP A 211 -4.53 -5.85 -4.09
C ASP A 211 -3.59 -4.62 -4.11
N ASN A 212 -3.19 -4.18 -2.92
CA ASN A 212 -2.26 -3.06 -2.74
C ASN A 212 -0.80 -3.50 -2.61
N ALA A 213 -0.48 -4.77 -2.80
CA ALA A 213 0.87 -5.32 -2.67
C ALA A 213 1.93 -4.69 -3.60
N ALA A 214 1.54 -4.09 -4.72
CA ALA A 214 2.48 -3.40 -5.61
C ALA A 214 2.84 -1.97 -5.14
N SER A 215 2.13 -1.43 -4.14
CA SER A 215 2.29 -0.07 -3.65
C SER A 215 3.70 0.19 -3.10
N PHE A 216 4.14 1.45 -3.14
CA PHE A 216 5.43 1.97 -2.65
C PHE A 216 6.67 1.45 -3.38
N THR A 217 6.53 0.41 -4.21
CA THR A 217 7.65 -0.25 -4.90
C THR A 217 8.03 0.43 -6.23
N GLY A 218 7.12 1.23 -6.80
CA GLY A 218 7.21 1.77 -8.17
C GLY A 218 7.11 0.71 -9.26
N ILE A 219 6.77 -0.54 -8.91
CA ILE A 219 6.54 -1.64 -9.83
C ILE A 219 5.05 -1.70 -10.15
N GLY A 220 4.70 -2.08 -11.39
CA GLY A 220 3.34 -2.31 -11.82
C GLY A 220 3.18 -2.08 -13.32
N PHE A 221 2.11 -2.62 -13.90
CA PHE A 221 1.85 -2.55 -15.34
C PHE A 221 0.99 -1.34 -15.77
N TYR A 222 0.38 -0.65 -14.81
CA TYR A 222 -0.61 0.42 -15.00
C TYR A 222 -0.14 1.76 -14.41
N GLN A 223 1.13 2.10 -14.63
CA GLN A 223 1.74 3.33 -14.11
C GLN A 223 1.01 4.57 -14.66
N LYS A 224 0.64 5.48 -13.75
CA LYS A 224 0.03 6.77 -14.09
C LYS A 224 0.85 7.90 -13.46
N SER A 225 1.15 8.92 -14.27
CA SER A 225 1.79 10.15 -13.78
C SER A 225 0.83 10.98 -12.93
N PHE A 226 1.36 11.98 -12.22
CA PHE A 226 0.53 12.98 -11.53
C PHE A 226 -0.42 13.67 -12.51
N ALA A 227 0.08 14.13 -13.67
CA ALA A 227 -0.72 14.80 -14.69
C ALA A 227 -1.90 13.95 -15.18
N ALA A 228 -1.73 12.62 -15.27
CA ALA A 228 -2.80 11.70 -15.65
C ALA A 228 -3.87 11.49 -14.56
N ARG A 229 -3.62 11.94 -13.33
CA ARG A 229 -4.52 11.84 -12.17
C ARG A 229 -4.97 13.22 -11.66
N GLU A 230 -4.41 14.31 -12.20
CA GLU A 230 -4.53 15.65 -11.63
C GLU A 230 -5.98 16.13 -11.59
N GLU A 231 -6.76 15.86 -12.63
CA GLU A 231 -8.18 16.21 -12.68
C GLU A 231 -8.97 15.49 -11.58
N ASP A 232 -8.82 14.16 -11.47
CA ASP A 232 -9.46 13.37 -10.42
C ASP A 232 -9.07 13.83 -9.02
N ILE A 233 -7.78 14.10 -8.81
CA ILE A 233 -7.24 14.55 -7.52
C ILE A 233 -7.84 15.90 -7.15
N LYS A 234 -7.87 16.87 -8.08
CA LYS A 234 -8.48 18.19 -7.84
C LYS A 234 -9.98 18.08 -7.61
N ALA A 235 -10.68 17.23 -8.36
CA ALA A 235 -12.10 16.98 -8.16
C ALA A 235 -12.36 16.46 -6.74
N PHE A 236 -11.59 15.48 -6.27
CA PHE A 236 -11.74 14.97 -4.91
C PHE A 236 -11.39 16.01 -3.84
N LEU A 237 -10.25 16.71 -3.97
CA LEU A 237 -9.82 17.74 -3.03
C LEU A 237 -10.81 18.92 -2.92
N SER A 238 -11.63 19.16 -3.95
CA SER A 238 -12.67 20.19 -3.93
C SER A 238 -13.92 19.82 -3.12
N THR A 239 -14.00 18.60 -2.58
CA THR A 239 -15.10 18.13 -1.73
C THR A 239 -14.78 18.29 -0.25
N ASP A 240 -15.81 18.36 0.61
CA ASP A 240 -15.63 18.41 2.08
C ASP A 240 -14.82 17.21 2.61
N GLU A 241 -15.05 16.02 2.04
CA GLU A 241 -14.27 14.81 2.39
C GLU A 241 -12.81 14.93 1.96
N GLY A 242 -12.55 15.41 0.75
CA GLY A 242 -11.19 15.62 0.26
C GLY A 242 -10.42 16.65 1.06
N GLU A 243 -11.08 17.74 1.48
CA GLU A 243 -10.49 18.74 2.36
C GLU A 243 -10.15 18.15 3.74
N ALA A 244 -11.03 17.33 4.31
CA ALA A 244 -10.79 16.64 5.58
C ALA A 244 -9.60 15.67 5.48
N VAL A 245 -9.55 14.86 4.41
CA VAL A 245 -8.43 13.95 4.13
C VAL A 245 -7.12 14.72 3.98
N PHE A 246 -7.13 15.84 3.25
CA PHE A 246 -5.95 16.68 3.08
C PHE A 246 -5.43 17.22 4.43
N LYS A 247 -6.33 17.73 5.29
CA LYS A 247 -5.96 18.19 6.65
C LYS A 247 -5.35 17.06 7.48
N ASN A 248 -5.87 15.84 7.38
CA ASN A 248 -5.32 14.67 8.07
C ASN A 248 -3.92 14.31 7.54
N ILE A 249 -3.69 14.40 6.23
CA ILE A 249 -2.35 14.21 5.63
C ILE A 249 -1.37 15.24 6.20
N VAL A 250 -1.71 16.53 6.14
CA VAL A 250 -0.82 17.60 6.60
C VAL A 250 -0.52 17.49 8.10
N SER A 251 -1.55 17.26 8.91
CA SER A 251 -1.40 17.19 10.38
C SER A 251 -0.63 15.96 10.86
N SER A 252 -0.65 14.86 10.10
CA SER A 252 0.09 13.64 10.43
C SER A 252 1.51 13.60 9.84
N TYR A 253 1.87 14.50 8.92
CA TYR A 253 3.17 14.47 8.23
C TYR A 253 4.32 15.08 9.06
N ASP A 254 4.63 14.45 10.19
CA ASP A 254 5.73 14.82 11.09
C ASP A 254 6.92 13.82 11.05
N GLU A 255 7.95 14.07 11.86
CA GLU A 255 9.13 13.20 11.93
C GLU A 255 8.84 11.82 12.52
N SER A 256 7.84 11.71 13.41
CA SER A 256 7.41 10.43 13.99
C SER A 256 6.76 9.55 12.92
N PHE A 257 5.86 10.11 12.13
CA PHE A 257 5.24 9.46 10.98
C PHE A 257 6.31 9.02 9.97
N LYS A 258 7.22 9.91 9.57
CA LYS A 258 8.29 9.56 8.62
C LYS A 258 9.15 8.39 9.11
N LYS A 259 9.48 8.36 10.40
CA LYS A 259 10.23 7.24 11.00
C LYS A 259 9.47 5.92 10.89
N GLN A 260 8.19 5.90 11.25
CA GLN A 260 7.35 4.69 11.16
C GLN A 260 7.21 4.20 9.71
N ILE A 261 7.04 5.10 8.74
CA ILE A 261 6.99 4.73 7.32
C ILE A 261 8.31 4.08 6.87
N ILE A 262 9.46 4.59 7.31
CA ILE A 262 10.77 3.98 7.02
C ILE A 262 10.85 2.57 7.62
N GLU A 263 10.33 2.34 8.82
CA GLU A 263 10.29 1.01 9.44
C GLU A 263 9.37 0.03 8.67
N TYR A 264 8.28 0.54 8.10
CA TYR A 264 7.35 -0.27 7.30
C TYR A 264 7.93 -0.69 5.95
N ILE A 265 8.47 0.25 5.17
CA ILE A 265 8.81 0.02 3.75
C ILE A 265 10.27 0.27 3.38
N GLY A 266 11.10 0.67 4.35
CA GLY A 266 12.50 0.95 4.13
C GLY A 266 12.77 2.34 3.60
N LYS A 267 14.01 2.80 3.73
CA LYS A 267 14.38 4.21 3.47
C LYS A 267 14.14 4.59 2.01
N LYS A 268 14.45 3.71 1.07
CA LYS A 268 14.37 4.03 -0.36
C LYS A 268 12.93 4.17 -0.85
N ASP A 269 12.05 3.30 -0.41
CA ASP A 269 10.64 3.32 -0.81
C ASP A 269 9.91 4.48 -0.11
N ALA A 270 10.21 4.72 1.18
CA ALA A 270 9.70 5.85 1.95
C ALA A 270 10.01 7.21 1.32
N ARG A 271 11.25 7.44 0.83
CA ARG A 271 11.61 8.71 0.17
C ARG A 271 10.72 9.04 -1.03
N ARG A 272 10.33 8.03 -1.83
CA ARG A 272 9.44 8.24 -2.99
C ARG A 272 8.02 8.58 -2.55
N PHE A 273 7.54 7.89 -1.52
CA PHE A 273 6.25 8.14 -0.90
C PHE A 273 6.17 9.57 -0.33
N PHE A 274 7.18 10.03 0.39
CA PHE A 274 7.25 11.40 0.93
C PHE A 274 7.20 12.47 -0.17
N GLY A 275 7.93 12.29 -1.27
CA GLY A 275 7.85 13.22 -2.41
C GLY A 275 6.45 13.31 -3.04
N ARG A 276 5.62 12.27 -2.93
CA ARG A 276 4.23 12.29 -3.39
C ARG A 276 3.32 13.04 -2.43
N ILE A 277 3.51 12.89 -1.12
CA ILE A 277 2.82 13.71 -0.10
C ILE A 277 3.14 15.20 -0.33
N GLU A 278 4.43 15.54 -0.45
CA GLU A 278 4.89 16.91 -0.67
C GLU A 278 4.30 17.51 -1.95
N ARG A 279 4.15 16.69 -3.01
CA ARG A 279 3.50 17.13 -4.25
C ARG A 279 2.02 17.44 -4.06
N ILE A 280 1.29 16.66 -3.27
CA ILE A 280 -0.13 16.95 -2.95
C ILE A 280 -0.24 18.25 -2.15
N ILE A 281 0.61 18.45 -1.14
CA ILE A 281 0.65 19.68 -0.34
C ILE A 281 0.85 20.91 -1.24
N GLN A 282 1.87 20.87 -2.12
CA GLN A 282 2.18 21.97 -3.03
C GLN A 282 1.08 22.34 -4.04
N VAL A 283 0.17 21.42 -4.37
CA VAL A 283 -0.90 21.67 -5.36
C VAL A 283 -2.18 22.17 -4.69
N ASN A 284 -2.31 21.99 -3.38
CA ASN A 284 -3.48 22.40 -2.62
C ASN A 284 -3.23 23.64 -1.73
N ASP A 285 -1.96 24.05 -1.57
CA ASP A 285 -1.55 25.37 -1.07
C ASP A 285 -1.77 26.48 -2.11
#